data_AF-A0A354TD44-F1
#
_entry.id   AF-A0A354TD44-F1
#
_cell.length_a   1.000
_cell.length_b   1.000
_cell.length_c   1.000
_cell.angle_alpha   90.00
_cell.angle_beta   90.00
_cell.angle_gamma   90.00
#
_symmetry.space_group_name_H-M   'P 1'
#
loop_
_entity.id
_entity.type
_entity.pdbx_description
1 polymer ?
#
loop_
_entity_poly.entity_id
_entity_poly.type
_entity_poly.pdbx_seq_one_letter_code
_entity_poly.pdbx_strand_id
1 'polypeptide(L)'
;MISLSLNEASRHFLELVHRVCHRGEAATVMESGVPVVHVAPASRQVTGAELARSWNEAPLLDEAEAERFEQDVLEARRTLPEPAAKWD
;
A
#
# COMPACT_ATOMS: atom_id res chain seq x y z
N MET A 1 -2.99 -2.17 -8.40
CA MET A 1 -4.12 -1.29 -8.03
C MET A 1 -5.17 -1.36 -9.12
N ILE A 2 -6.40 -1.75 -8.81
CA ILE A 2 -7.49 -1.88 -9.80
C ILE A 2 -8.33 -0.61 -9.80
N SER A 3 -8.75 -0.13 -10.98
CA SER A 3 -9.73 0.95 -11.10
C SER A 3 -11.02 0.38 -11.66
N LEU A 4 -12.17 0.73 -11.07
CA LEU A 4 -13.49 0.29 -11.51
C LEU A 4 -14.51 1.42 -11.37
N SER A 5 -15.55 1.39 -12.19
CA SER A 5 -16.64 2.37 -12.09
C SER A 5 -17.51 2.14 -10.86
N LEU A 6 -18.23 3.18 -10.41
CA LEU A 6 -19.21 3.08 -9.32
C LEU A 6 -20.26 1.97 -9.57
N ASN A 7 -20.71 1.84 -10.83
CA ASN A 7 -21.67 0.80 -11.22
C ASN A 7 -21.09 -0.62 -11.12
N GLU A 8 -19.85 -0.82 -11.56
CA GLU A 8 -19.17 -2.12 -11.40
C GLU A 8 -18.93 -2.44 -9.93
N ALA A 9 -18.54 -1.45 -9.13
CA ALA A 9 -18.32 -1.61 -7.69
C ALA A 9 -19.61 -2.02 -6.98
N SER A 10 -20.74 -1.42 -7.35
CA SER A 10 -22.05 -1.77 -6.81
C SER A 10 -22.49 -3.19 -7.23
N ARG A 11 -22.34 -3.54 -8.52
CA ARG A 11 -22.74 -4.85 -9.04
C ARG A 11 -21.90 -6.01 -8.48
N HIS A 12 -20.61 -5.78 -8.27
CA HIS A 12 -19.65 -6.79 -7.83
C HIS A 12 -19.13 -6.55 -6.41
N PHE A 13 -19.94 -5.93 -5.55
CA PHE A 13 -19.48 -5.46 -4.24
C PHE A 13 -18.87 -6.57 -3.36
N LEU A 14 -19.51 -7.73 -3.29
CA LEU A 14 -19.01 -8.84 -2.47
C LEU A 14 -17.66 -9.38 -2.97
N GLU A 15 -17.49 -9.47 -4.29
CA GLU A 15 -16.24 -9.88 -4.92
C GLU A 15 -15.12 -8.86 -4.65
N LEU A 16 -15.45 -7.56 -4.76
CA LEU A 16 -14.55 -6.48 -4.42
C LEU A 16 -14.08 -6.58 -2.96
N VAL A 17 -15.01 -6.77 -2.02
CA VAL A 17 -14.69 -6.97 -0.59
C VAL A 17 -13.84 -8.22 -0.38
N HIS A 18 -14.14 -9.33 -1.04
CA HIS A 18 -13.34 -10.55 -0.92
C HIS A 18 -11.90 -10.35 -1.38
N ARG A 19 -11.70 -9.71 -2.53
CA ARG A 19 -10.37 -9.40 -3.07
C ARG A 19 -9.60 -8.47 -2.12
N VAL A 20 -10.25 -7.44 -1.62
CA VAL A 20 -9.63 -6.49 -0.69
C VAL A 20 -9.26 -7.18 0.63
N CYS A 21 -10.21 -7.85 1.29
CA CYS A 21 -9.97 -8.42 2.61
C CYS A 21 -9.04 -9.64 2.61
N HIS A 22 -9.12 -10.51 1.59
CA HIS A 22 -8.41 -11.81 1.61
C HIS A 22 -7.16 -11.85 0.74
N ARG A 23 -7.07 -10.98 -0.28
CA ARG A 23 -5.89 -10.94 -1.17
C ARG A 23 -5.02 -9.70 -0.94
N GLY A 24 -5.41 -8.82 -0.01
CA GLY A 24 -4.70 -7.58 0.26
C GLY A 24 -4.71 -6.61 -0.92
N GLU A 25 -5.61 -6.80 -1.88
CA GLU A 25 -5.72 -5.92 -3.04
C GLU A 25 -6.34 -4.57 -2.63
N ALA A 26 -5.96 -3.50 -3.34
CA ALA A 26 -6.58 -2.18 -3.20
C ALA A 26 -7.21 -1.74 -4.52
N ALA A 27 -8.33 -1.05 -4.42
CA ALA A 27 -9.12 -0.62 -5.56
C ALA A 27 -9.55 0.85 -5.45
N THR A 28 -9.61 1.53 -6.59
CA THR A 28 -10.13 2.89 -6.70
C THR A 28 -11.42 2.85 -7.50
N VAL A 29 -12.50 3.33 -6.88
CA VAL A 29 -13.80 3.49 -7.52
C VAL A 29 -13.85 4.87 -8.19
N MET A 30 -14.22 4.87 -9.46
CA MET A 30 -14.30 6.05 -10.31
C MET A 30 -15.75 6.39 -10.65
N GLU A 31 -16.09 7.66 -10.71
CA GLU A 31 -17.34 8.18 -11.24
C GLU A 31 -17.03 9.24 -12.29
N SER A 32 -17.54 9.05 -13.52
CA SER A 32 -17.28 9.98 -14.65
C SER A 32 -15.79 10.30 -14.86
N GLY A 33 -14.90 9.33 -14.67
CA GLY A 33 -13.45 9.49 -14.81
C GLY A 33 -12.75 10.14 -13.60
N VAL A 34 -13.48 10.46 -12.53
CA VAL A 34 -12.95 11.06 -11.30
C VAL A 34 -12.89 9.99 -10.19
N PRO A 35 -11.79 9.86 -9.44
CA PRO A 35 -11.74 8.95 -8.30
C PRO A 35 -12.62 9.47 -7.17
N VAL A 36 -13.55 8.64 -6.69
CA VAL A 36 -14.52 9.01 -5.65
C VAL A 36 -14.34 8.24 -4.36
N VAL A 37 -13.89 6.98 -4.43
CA VAL A 37 -13.68 6.13 -3.24
C VAL A 37 -12.42 5.29 -3.41
N HIS A 38 -11.60 5.21 -2.36
CA HIS A 38 -10.52 4.24 -2.26
C HIS A 38 -10.93 3.12 -1.31
N VAL A 39 -10.86 1.87 -1.79
CA VAL A 39 -11.17 0.67 -1.01
C VAL A 39 -9.87 -0.08 -0.78
N ALA A 40 -9.48 -0.16 0.49
CA ALA A 40 -8.29 -0.85 0.94
C ALA A 40 -8.66 -1.78 2.11
N PRO A 41 -7.82 -2.79 2.43
CA PRO A 41 -8.05 -3.64 3.58
C PRO A 41 -8.16 -2.77 4.84
N ALA A 42 -9.18 -3.04 5.65
CA ALA A 42 -9.29 -2.38 6.95
C ALA A 42 -8.12 -2.85 7.82
N SER A 43 -7.22 -1.93 8.18
CA SER A 43 -6.17 -2.18 9.15
C SER A 43 -6.52 -1.55 10.48
N ARG A 44 -6.12 -2.21 11.57
CA ARG A 44 -6.19 -1.59 12.90
C ARG A 44 -5.27 -0.37 12.89
N GLN A 45 -5.80 0.80 13.20
CA GLN A 45 -4.96 1.97 13.46
C GLN A 45 -4.14 1.71 14.73
N VAL A 46 -2.84 1.93 14.65
CA VAL A 46 -1.93 1.80 15.80
C VAL A 46 -1.30 3.16 16.09
N THR A 47 -1.14 3.45 17.38
CA THR A 47 -0.34 4.60 17.83
C THR A 47 1.13 4.39 17.47
N GLY A 48 1.91 5.48 17.43
CA GLY A 48 3.36 5.38 17.22
C GLY A 48 4.06 4.52 18.28
N ALA A 49 3.56 4.55 19.53
CA ALA A 49 4.08 3.72 20.61
C ALA A 49 3.80 2.22 20.40
N GLU A 50 2.60 1.87 19.90
CA GLU A 50 2.27 0.49 19.54
C GLU A 50 3.09 0.02 18.35
N LEU A 51 3.26 0.87 17.33
CA LEU A 51 4.11 0.56 16.17
C LEU A 51 5.55 0.26 16.62
N ALA A 52 6.15 1.14 17.43
CA ALA A 52 7.51 0.96 17.94
C ALA A 52 7.66 -0.35 18.75
N ARG A 53 6.62 -0.75 19.49
CA ARG A 53 6.62 -2.03 20.21
C ARG A 53 6.58 -3.21 19.24
N SER A 54 5.67 -3.20 18.28
CA SER A 54 5.55 -4.27 17.28
C SER A 54 6.76 -4.37 16.35
N TRP A 55 7.49 -3.28 16.15
CA TRP A 55 8.68 -3.26 15.30
C TRP A 55 9.76 -4.20 15.82
N ASN A 56 9.92 -4.30 17.14
CA ASN A 56 10.90 -5.19 17.76
C ASN A 56 10.48 -6.67 17.70
N GLU A 57 9.20 -6.94 17.43
CA GLU A 57 8.64 -8.29 17.31
C GLU A 57 8.65 -8.78 15.85
N ALA A 58 8.92 -7.89 14.89
CA ALA A 58 8.99 -8.26 13.49
C ALA A 58 10.19 -9.18 13.23
N PRO A 59 10.03 -10.21 12.38
CA PRO A 59 11.14 -11.06 11.98
C PRO A 59 12.22 -10.21 11.31
N LEU A 60 13.46 -10.39 11.76
CA LEU A 60 14.61 -9.77 11.13
C LEU A 60 14.89 -10.48 9.80
N LEU A 61 15.38 -9.71 8.83
CA LEU A 61 15.91 -10.26 7.60
C LEU A 61 17.10 -11.16 7.92
N ASP A 62 17.22 -12.27 7.21
CA ASP A 62 18.47 -13.03 7.22
C ASP A 62 19.59 -12.28 6.48
N GLU A 63 20.83 -12.77 6.58
CA GLU A 63 21.99 -12.10 5.99
C GLU A 63 21.86 -11.95 4.46
N ALA A 64 21.36 -12.98 3.77
CA ALA A 64 21.18 -12.94 2.32
C ALA A 64 20.02 -12.02 1.90
N GLU A 65 18.95 -11.95 2.68
CA GLU A 65 17.85 -11.01 2.52
C GLU A 65 18.31 -9.57 2.75
N ALA A 66 19.14 -9.35 3.76
CA ALA A 66 19.69 -8.03 4.08
C ALA A 66 20.60 -7.52 2.95
N GLU A 67 21.47 -8.37 2.40
CA GLU A 67 22.32 -8.02 1.25
C GLU A 67 21.49 -7.67 0.00
N ARG A 68 20.45 -8.46 -0.29
CA ARG A 68 19.54 -8.15 -1.41
C ARG A 68 18.80 -6.84 -1.20
N PHE A 69 18.31 -6.60 0.02
CA PHE A 69 17.62 -5.36 0.35
C PHE A 69 18.55 -4.14 0.24
N GLU A 70 19.82 -4.26 0.64
CA GLU A 70 20.80 -3.19 0.44
C GLU A 70 20.98 -2.86 -1.04
N GLN A 71 21.12 -3.88 -1.89
CA GLN A 71 21.24 -3.70 -3.34
C GLN A 71 20.02 -2.96 -3.92
N ASP A 72 18.81 -3.38 -3.55
CA ASP A 72 17.55 -2.76 -3.98
C ASP A 72 17.51 -1.27 -3.58
N VAL A 73 17.92 -0.95 -2.34
CA VAL A 73 17.94 0.43 -1.84
C VAL A 73 18.97 1.28 -2.60
N LEU A 74 20.15 0.74 -2.89
CA LEU A 74 21.18 1.44 -3.66
C LEU A 74 20.74 1.70 -5.10
N GLU A 75 20.08 0.74 -5.73
CA GLU A 75 19.52 0.90 -7.08
C GLU A 75 18.39 1.93 -7.10
N ALA A 76 17.47 1.85 -6.14
CA ALA A 76 16.39 2.83 -6.00
C ALA A 76 16.94 4.25 -5.82
N ARG A 77 17.96 4.44 -4.98
CA ARG A 77 18.58 5.77 -4.77
C ARG A 77 19.21 6.36 -6.02
N ARG A 78 19.70 5.53 -6.95
CA ARG A 78 20.27 5.99 -8.23
C ARG A 78 19.20 6.40 -9.24
N THR A 79 17.99 5.87 -9.09
CA THR A 79 16.90 6.03 -10.08
C THR A 79 15.78 6.97 -9.61
N LEU A 80 15.64 7.17 -8.30
CA LEU A 80 14.64 8.07 -7.74
C LEU A 80 15.03 9.53 -7.99
N PRO A 81 14.10 10.35 -8.53
CA PRO A 81 14.34 11.78 -8.68
C PRO A 81 14.51 12.43 -7.31
N GLU A 82 15.30 13.50 -7.25
CA GLU A 82 15.38 14.31 -6.03
C GLU A 82 13.97 14.76 -5.62
N PRO A 83 13.63 14.70 -4.31
CA PRO A 83 12.36 15.22 -3.85
C PRO A 83 12.31 16.70 -4.22
N ALA A 84 11.34 17.09 -5.04
CA ALA A 84 11.11 18.50 -5.32
C ALA A 84 10.87 19.21 -3.98
N ALA A 85 11.68 20.23 -3.68
CA ALA A 85 11.45 21.09 -2.53
C ALA A 85 10.06 21.72 -2.69
N LYS A 86 9.13 21.31 -1.82
CA LYS A 86 7.76 21.87 -1.78
C LYS A 86 7.64 23.05 -0.81
N TRP A 87 8.74 23.41 -0.14
CA TRP A 87 8.78 24.42 0.90
C TRP A 87 10.05 25.25 0.74
N ASP A 88 10.01 26.18 -0.22
CA ASP A 88 10.81 27.40 -0.27
C ASP A 88 9.86 28.60 -0.31
#